data_AF-A0A352CHL0-F1
#
_entry.id   AF-A0A352CHL0-F1
#
_cell.length_a   1.000
_cell.length_b   1.000
_cell.length_c   1.000
_cell.angle_alpha   90.00
_cell.angle_beta   90.00
_cell.angle_gamma   90.00
#
_symmetry.space_group_name_H-M   'P 1'
#
loop_
_entity.id
_entity.type
_entity.pdbx_description
1 polymer ?
#
loop_
_entity_poly.entity_id
_entity_poly.type
_entity_poly.pdbx_seq_one_letter_code
_entity_poly.pdbx_strand_id
1 'polypeptide(L)'
;IDAGLTGKENTQAVGRSAVTAIVLASIMRILLFLAALGVVAKGISLGTDNPAATVFKEAAGVIGFKLFGIVMWCAAITSVVGSAYTSVSFLQFSN
;
A
#
# COMPACT_ATOMS: atom_id res chain seq x y z
N ILE A 1 -4.21 5.63 20.70
CA ILE A 1 -4.49 6.11 22.08
C ILE A 1 -5.24 5.02 22.86
N ASP A 2 -5.92 4.08 22.20
CA ASP A 2 -6.61 2.92 22.80
C ASP A 2 -5.78 1.70 23.25
N ALA A 3 -4.45 1.70 23.12
CA ALA A 3 -3.62 0.56 23.52
C ALA A 3 -3.12 0.65 24.98
N GLY A 4 -3.47 1.71 25.73
CA GLY A 4 -2.83 2.01 27.02
C GLY A 4 -1.34 2.38 26.92
N LEU A 5 -0.80 2.48 25.70
CA LEU A 5 0.58 2.89 25.40
C LEU A 5 0.67 4.42 25.47
N THR A 6 0.51 4.98 26.67
CA THR A 6 0.71 6.39 26.97
C THR A 6 2.04 6.59 27.70
N GLY A 7 2.83 7.59 27.27
CA GLY A 7 4.15 7.90 27.84
C GLY A 7 5.27 7.94 26.80
N LYS A 8 6.31 8.76 27.05
CA LYS A 8 7.51 8.92 26.19
C LYS A 8 8.26 7.62 25.90
N GLU A 9 7.98 6.56 26.66
CA GLU A 9 8.60 5.25 26.51
C GLU A 9 8.11 4.50 25.26
N ASN A 10 6.86 4.73 24.81
CA ASN A 10 6.32 4.10 23.60
C ASN A 10 6.55 4.91 22.31
N THR A 11 6.94 6.18 22.40
CA THR A 11 7.15 7.02 21.22
C THR A 11 8.28 6.49 20.33
N GLN A 12 9.27 5.81 20.92
CA GLN A 12 10.35 5.19 20.16
C GLN A 12 9.87 3.95 19.37
N ALA A 13 9.00 3.14 19.96
CA ALA A 13 8.41 1.97 19.29
C ALA A 13 7.48 2.40 18.15
N VAL A 14 6.62 3.40 18.38
CA VAL A 14 5.74 3.98 17.36
C VAL A 14 6.55 4.62 16.23
N GLY A 15 7.58 5.41 16.57
CA GLY A 15 8.47 6.02 15.59
C GLY A 15 9.19 4.98 14.72
N ARG A 16 9.69 3.90 15.32
CA ARG A 16 10.37 2.82 14.58
C ARG A 16 9.42 2.06 13.65
N SER A 17 8.19 1.82 14.09
CA SER A 17 7.14 1.21 13.25
C SER A 17 6.78 2.11 12.06
N ALA A 18 6.57 3.41 12.30
CA ALA A 18 6.29 4.39 11.25
C ALA A 18 7.42 4.49 10.23
N VAL A 19 8.69 4.54 10.68
CA VAL A 19 9.85 4.57 9.77
C VAL A 19 9.90 3.31 8.91
N THR A 20 9.66 2.14 9.50
CA THR A 20 9.65 0.88 8.74
C THR A 20 8.56 0.87 7.66
N ALA A 21 7.36 1.35 7.99
CA ALA A 21 6.27 1.47 7.04
C ALA A 21 6.60 2.46 5.91
N ILE A 22 7.21 3.61 6.23
CA ILE A 22 7.63 4.61 5.25
C ILE A 22 8.71 4.06 4.31
N VAL A 23 9.71 3.36 4.85
CA VAL A 23 10.78 2.74 4.05
C VAL A 23 10.20 1.69 3.11
N LEU A 24 9.33 0.81 3.61
CA LEU A 24 8.67 -0.21 2.80
C LEU A 24 7.84 0.42 1.67
N ALA A 25 7.03 1.44 1.99
CA ALA A 25 6.22 2.16 0.99
C ALA A 25 7.10 2.84 -0.08
N SER A 26 8.26 3.38 0.32
CA SER A 26 9.21 4.01 -0.59
C SER A 26 9.85 2.99 -1.54
N ILE A 27 10.26 1.83 -1.01
CA ILE A 27 10.79 0.72 -1.82
C ILE A 27 9.74 0.25 -2.83
N MET A 28 8.49 0.06 -2.41
CA MET A 28 7.40 -0.33 -3.31
C MET A 28 7.22 0.70 -4.44
N ARG A 29 7.24 2.01 -4.14
CA ARG A 29 7.16 3.06 -5.17
C ARG A 29 8.28 2.95 -6.19
N ILE A 30 9.52 2.72 -5.75
CA ILE A 30 10.67 2.61 -6.65
C ILE A 30 10.54 1.37 -7.54
N LEU A 31 10.19 0.21 -6.97
CA LEU A 31 10.03 -1.03 -7.73
C LEU A 31 8.92 -0.93 -8.77
N LEU A 32 7.77 -0.36 -8.40
CA LEU A 32 6.63 -0.17 -9.32
C LEU A 32 6.98 0.83 -10.42
N PHE A 33 7.69 1.91 -10.09
CA PHE A 33 8.17 2.87 -11.07
C PHE A 33 9.12 2.22 -12.08
N LEU A 34 10.09 1.44 -11.61
CA LEU A 34 11.03 0.71 -12.47
C LEU A 34 10.32 -0.32 -13.35
N ALA A 35 9.33 -1.03 -12.81
CA ALA A 35 8.52 -1.97 -13.60
C ALA A 35 7.75 -1.24 -14.71
N ALA A 36 7.08 -0.13 -14.39
CA ALA A 36 6.36 0.67 -15.36
C ALA A 36 7.31 1.27 -16.42
N LEU A 37 8.46 1.80 -15.99
CA LEU A 37 9.49 2.30 -16.89
C LEU A 37 10.02 1.21 -17.82
N GLY A 38 10.26 -0.01 -17.31
CA GLY A 38 10.70 -1.14 -18.12
C GLY A 38 9.67 -1.56 -19.18
N VAL A 39 8.39 -1.52 -18.86
CA VAL A 39 7.30 -1.81 -19.81
C VAL A 39 7.22 -0.73 -20.89
N VAL A 40 7.23 0.54 -20.50
CA VAL A 40 7.19 1.68 -21.44
C VAL A 40 8.45 1.74 -22.31
N ALA A 41 9.64 1.47 -21.75
CA ALA A 41 10.90 1.45 -22.49
C ALA A 41 10.97 0.34 -23.55
N LYS A 42 10.23 -0.77 -23.35
CA LYS A 42 10.04 -1.81 -24.38
C LYS A 42 9.09 -1.39 -25.51
N GLY A 43 8.55 -0.17 -25.47
CA GLY A 43 7.56 0.32 -26.43
C GLY A 43 6.15 -0.26 -26.22
N ILE A 44 5.91 -0.91 -25.08
CA ILE A 44 4.60 -1.50 -24.78
C ILE A 44 3.67 -0.39 -24.29
N SER A 45 2.55 -0.21 -25.00
CA SER A 45 1.51 0.73 -24.57
C SER A 45 0.83 0.20 -23.32
N LEU A 46 0.72 1.07 -22.30
CA LEU A 46 -0.11 0.80 -21.14
C LEU A 46 -1.57 0.69 -21.59
N GLY A 47 -2.30 -0.30 -21.05
CA GLY A 47 -3.72 -0.43 -21.33
C GLY A 47 -4.47 0.79 -20.81
N THR A 48 -5.36 1.35 -21.63
CA THR A 48 -6.16 2.54 -21.27
C THR A 48 -7.13 2.29 -20.12
N ASP A 49 -7.61 1.05 -19.96
CA ASP A 49 -8.58 0.71 -18.91
C ASP A 49 -7.90 0.47 -17.55
N ASN A 50 -6.76 -0.22 -17.54
CA ASN A 50 -6.03 -0.53 -16.32
C ASN A 50 -4.51 -0.56 -16.56
N PRO A 51 -3.85 0.60 -16.56
CA PRO A 51 -2.43 0.70 -16.85
C PRO A 51 -1.57 -0.07 -15.83
N ALA A 52 -1.99 -0.10 -14.56
CA ALA A 52 -1.28 -0.83 -13.51
C ALA A 52 -1.31 -2.35 -13.75
N ALA A 53 -2.47 -2.91 -14.09
CA ALA A 53 -2.57 -4.33 -14.43
C ALA A 53 -1.71 -4.71 -15.65
N THR A 54 -1.64 -3.84 -16.66
CA THR A 54 -0.75 -4.03 -17.81
C THR A 54 0.71 -4.09 -17.37
N VAL A 55 1.17 -3.18 -16.51
CA VAL A 55 2.56 -3.19 -16.01
C VAL A 55 2.90 -4.54 -15.37
N PHE A 56 2.05 -5.02 -14.47
CA PHE A 56 2.30 -6.29 -13.78
C PHE A 56 2.23 -7.50 -14.72
N LYS A 57 1.28 -7.50 -15.66
CA LYS A 57 1.13 -8.56 -16.65
C LYS A 57 2.31 -8.61 -17.61
N GLU A 58 2.82 -7.48 -18.06
CA GLU A 58 3.95 -7.43 -19.00
C GLU A 58 5.30 -7.63 -18.29
N ALA A 59 5.40 -7.30 -17.00
CA ALA A 59 6.60 -7.55 -16.21
C ALA A 59 6.77 -9.03 -15.83
N ALA A 60 5.69 -9.74 -15.47
CA ALA A 60 5.74 -11.10 -14.92
C ALA A 60 4.68 -12.07 -15.47
N GLY A 61 4.05 -11.75 -16.60
CA GLY A 61 3.04 -12.58 -17.26
C GLY A 61 1.75 -12.74 -16.44
N VAL A 62 1.10 -13.90 -16.60
CA VAL A 62 -0.14 -14.26 -15.89
C VAL A 62 0.04 -14.25 -14.36
N ILE A 63 1.24 -14.60 -13.89
CA ILE A 63 1.57 -14.58 -12.46
C ILE A 63 1.56 -13.15 -11.93
N GLY A 64 2.18 -12.21 -12.66
CA GLY A 64 2.12 -10.79 -12.34
C GLY A 64 0.69 -10.25 -12.27
N PHE A 65 -0.15 -10.63 -13.23
CA PHE A 65 -1.57 -10.26 -13.23
C PHE A 65 -2.33 -10.77 -11.99
N LYS A 66 -2.10 -12.02 -11.58
CA LYS A 66 -2.71 -12.58 -10.36
C LYS A 66 -2.19 -11.90 -9.09
N LEU A 67 -0.88 -11.64 -9.03
CA LEU A 67 -0.27 -10.90 -7.91
C LEU A 67 -0.84 -9.50 -7.78
N PHE A 68 -1.04 -8.79 -8.89
CA PHE A 68 -1.72 -7.48 -8.89
C PHE A 68 -3.11 -7.58 -8.24
N GLY A 69 -3.90 -8.59 -8.59
CA GLY A 69 -5.21 -8.83 -7.97
C GLY A 69 -5.13 -9.04 -6.45
N ILE A 70 -4.16 -9.84 -5.98
CA ILE A 70 -3.94 -10.07 -4.54
C ILE A 70 -3.53 -8.78 -3.84
N VAL A 71 -2.61 -8.01 -4.42
CA VAL A 71 -2.15 -6.73 -3.86
C VAL A 71 -3.30 -5.74 -3.75
N MET A 72 -4.13 -5.62 -4.79
CA MET A 72 -5.30 -4.73 -4.78
C MET A 72 -6.34 -5.19 -3.75
N TRP A 73 -6.54 -6.50 -3.59
CA TRP A 73 -7.44 -7.04 -2.56
C TRP A 73 -6.95 -6.73 -1.14
N CYS A 74 -5.66 -6.95 -0.86
CA CYS A 74 -5.05 -6.59 0.41
C CYS A 74 -5.15 -5.08 0.67
N ALA A 75 -4.85 -4.25 -0.33
CA ALA A 75 -4.94 -2.80 -0.22
C ALA A 75 -6.38 -2.32 0.11
N ALA A 76 -7.38 -2.94 -0.52
CA ALA A 76 -8.78 -2.65 -0.24
C ALA A 76 -9.14 -2.97 1.23
N ILE A 77 -8.74 -4.14 1.75
CA ILE A 77 -8.99 -4.52 3.15
C ILE A 77 -8.33 -3.53 4.11
N THR A 78 -7.05 -3.21 3.90
CA THR A 78 -6.34 -2.24 4.75
C THR A 78 -7.03 -0.87 4.75
N SER A 79 -7.52 -0.43 3.59
CA SER A 79 -8.29 0.82 3.49
C SER A 79 -9.60 0.76 4.25
N VAL A 80 -10.36 -0.34 4.16
CA VAL A 80 -11.62 -0.51 4.88
C VAL A 80 -11.40 -0.49 6.40
N VAL A 81 -10.39 -1.22 6.88
CA VAL A 81 -10.04 -1.26 8.31
C VAL A 81 -9.59 0.12 8.81
N GLY A 82 -8.74 0.82 8.04
CA GLY A 82 -8.30 2.17 8.40
C GLY A 82 -9.46 3.15 8.52
N SER A 83 -10.36 3.19 7.53
CA SER A 83 -11.56 4.03 7.56
C SER A 83 -12.49 3.67 8.72
N ALA A 84 -12.66 2.38 9.02
CA ALA A 84 -13.46 1.94 10.17
C ALA A 84 -12.86 2.41 11.50
N TYR A 85 -11.55 2.29 11.69
CA TYR A 85 -10.86 2.79 12.89
C TYR A 85 -11.05 4.29 13.08
N THR A 86 -10.95 5.07 12.01
CA THR A 86 -11.22 6.51 12.04
C THR A 86 -12.67 6.80 12.44
N SER A 87 -13.64 6.13 11.82
CA SER A 87 -15.07 6.30 12.15
C SER A 87 -15.41 5.93 13.60
N VAL A 88 -14.88 4.81 14.10
CA VAL A 88 -15.09 4.39 15.50
C VAL A 88 -14.42 5.36 16.48
N SER A 89 -13.24 5.89 16.13
CA SER A 89 -12.57 6.89 16.96
C SER A 89 -13.42 8.16 17.10
N PHE A 90 -14.09 8.61 16.03
CA PHE A 90 -15.03 9.74 16.13
C PHE A 90 -16.24 9.44 17.03
N LEU A 91 -16.76 8.22 17.01
CA LEU A 91 -17.86 7.80 17.89
C LEU A 91 -17.45 7.76 19.36
N GLN A 92 -16.21 7.38 19.68
CA GLN A 92 -15.68 7.39 21.05
C GLN A 92 -15.58 8.79 21.68
N PHE A 93 -15.48 9.86 20.87
CA PHE A 93 -15.44 11.24 21.38
C PHE A 93 -16.84 11.84 21.67
N SER A 94 -17.93 11.16 21.30
CA SER A 94 -19.30 11.69 21.41
C SER A 94 -20.09 11.19 22.63
N ASN A 95 -19.44 10.51 23.59
CA ASN A 95 -20.04 10.00 24.83
C ASN A 95 -19.18 10.36 26.04
#